data_AF-A0A9D1N8D6-F1
#
_entry.id   AF-A0A9D1N8D6-F1
#
_cell.length_a   1.000
_cell.length_b   1.000
_cell.length_c   1.000
_cell.angle_alpha   90.00
_cell.angle_beta   90.00
_cell.angle_gamma   90.00
#
_symmetry.space_group_name_H-M   'P 1'
#
loop_
_entity.id
_entity.type
_entity.pdbx_description
1 polymer ?
#
loop_
_entity_poly.entity_id
_entity_poly.type
_entity_poly.pdbx_seq_one_letter_code
_entity_poly.pdbx_strand_id
1 'polypeptide(L)'
;MSSAELETKLAVQRQDYRLLKEKIKQELLTFFQDKQDIITDIGPVSILLEYQLSAVMGVIDFWYRSGTHISQEEMLENIYEISSRGVLTSLKDQLRRNDL
;
A
#
# COMPACT_ATOMS: atom_id res chain seq x y z
N MET A 1 1.01 -25.41 6.05
CA MET A 1 1.04 -23.95 6.27
C MET A 1 2.28 -23.63 7.07
N SER A 2 3.12 -22.71 6.58
CA SER A 2 4.33 -22.28 7.28
C SER A 2 4.01 -21.34 8.45
N SER A 3 4.95 -21.17 9.39
CA SER A 3 4.80 -20.24 10.52
C SER A 3 4.52 -18.80 10.06
N ALA A 4 5.17 -18.38 8.97
CA ALA A 4 5.00 -17.04 8.39
C ALA A 4 3.59 -16.81 7.83
N GLU A 5 3.00 -17.82 7.16
CA GLU A 5 1.63 -17.76 6.63
C GLU A 5 0.58 -17.65 7.74
N LEU A 6 0.81 -18.32 8.88
CA LEU A 6 -0.09 -18.30 10.03
C LEU A 6 -0.12 -16.92 10.70
N GLU A 7 1.04 -16.31 10.89
CA GLU A 7 1.18 -14.97 11.46
C GLU A 7 0.56 -13.88 10.58
N THR A 8 0.72 -13.96 9.26
CA THR A 8 0.12 -12.99 8.33
C THR A 8 -1.40 -13.08 8.35
N LYS A 9 -1.97 -14.29 8.39
CA LYS A 9 -3.43 -14.49 8.57
C LYS A 9 -3.93 -13.91 9.90
N LEU A 10 -3.19 -14.12 10.98
CA LEU A 10 -3.54 -13.58 12.30
C LEU A 10 -3.46 -12.06 12.34
N ALA A 11 -2.48 -11.44 11.68
CA ALA A 11 -2.36 -9.99 11.58
C ALA A 11 -3.56 -9.37 10.85
N VAL A 12 -3.97 -9.98 9.74
CA VAL A 12 -5.17 -9.57 8.98
C VAL A 12 -6.44 -9.69 9.84
N GLN A 13 -6.62 -10.82 10.54
CA GLN A 13 -7.77 -11.02 11.42
C GLN A 13 -7.83 -10.05 12.59
N ARG A 14 -6.67 -9.61 13.09
CA ARG A 14 -6.55 -8.66 14.21
C ARG A 14 -6.52 -7.20 13.78
N GLN A 15 -6.63 -6.92 12.49
CA GLN A 15 -6.42 -5.58 11.93
C GLN A 15 -5.08 -4.96 12.36
N ASP A 16 -4.06 -5.80 12.57
CA ASP A 16 -2.71 -5.35 12.88
C ASP A 16 -2.01 -4.94 11.59
N TYR A 17 -2.50 -3.85 11.00
CA TYR A 17 -1.99 -3.28 9.75
C TYR A 17 -0.53 -2.85 9.86
N ARG A 18 -0.06 -2.57 11.09
CA ARG A 18 1.36 -2.28 11.35
C ARG A 18 2.22 -3.52 11.08
N LEU A 19 1.85 -4.67 11.62
CA LEU A 19 2.58 -5.92 11.39
C LEU A 19 2.55 -6.32 9.91
N LEU A 20 1.39 -6.17 9.26
CA LEU A 20 1.26 -6.45 7.82
C LEU A 20 2.14 -5.53 6.97
N LYS A 21 2.17 -4.23 7.28
CA LYS A 21 3.03 -3.25 6.61
C LYS A 21 4.50 -3.64 6.70
N GLU A 22 4.96 -3.97 7.90
CA GLU A 22 6.37 -4.34 8.12
C GLU A 22 6.73 -5.62 7.36
N LYS A 23 5.86 -6.64 7.34
CA LYS A 23 6.10 -7.86 6.55
C LYS A 23 6.23 -7.57 5.06
N ILE A 24 5.29 -6.83 4.49
CA ILE A 24 5.34 -6.47 3.06
C ILE A 24 6.61 -5.68 2.74
N LYS A 25 6.97 -4.71 3.59
CA LYS A 25 8.20 -3.92 3.42
C LYS A 25 9.45 -4.80 3.43
N GLN A 26 9.56 -5.75 4.35
CA GLN A 26 10.73 -6.63 4.45
C GLN A 26 10.88 -7.55 3.24
N GLU A 27 9.77 -8.12 2.76
CA GLU A 27 9.77 -8.94 1.53
C GLU A 27 10.22 -8.12 0.32
N LEU A 28 9.70 -6.90 0.15
CA LEU A 28 10.08 -6.01 -0.94
C LEU A 28 11.54 -5.56 -0.84
N LEU A 29 12.01 -5.22 0.38
CA LEU A 29 13.41 -4.86 0.59
C LEU A 29 14.36 -6.01 0.28
N THR A 30 14.02 -7.24 0.68
CA THR A 30 14.80 -8.43 0.36
C THR A 30 14.87 -8.64 -1.15
N PHE A 31 13.73 -8.52 -1.84
CA PHE A 31 13.68 -8.58 -3.30
C PHE A 31 14.59 -7.53 -3.97
N PHE A 32 14.65 -6.29 -3.47
CA PHE A 32 15.51 -5.26 -4.03
C PHE A 32 16.99 -5.41 -3.65
N GLN A 33 17.30 -5.98 -2.49
CA GLN A 33 18.67 -6.31 -2.09
C GLN A 33 19.28 -7.37 -3.03
N ASP A 34 18.47 -8.27 -3.57
CA ASP A 34 18.89 -9.25 -4.59
C ASP A 34 19.07 -8.63 -5.99
N LYS A 35 18.83 -7.31 -6.13
CA LYS A 35 18.95 -6.52 -7.37
C LYS A 35 20.03 -5.44 -7.28
N GLN A 36 21.13 -5.73 -6.57
CA GLN A 36 22.27 -4.81 -6.39
C GLN A 36 22.92 -4.33 -7.69
N ASP A 37 22.70 -5.04 -8.80
CA ASP A 37 23.10 -4.63 -10.15
C ASP A 37 22.33 -3.40 -10.67
N ILE A 38 21.15 -3.13 -10.11
CA ILE A 38 20.25 -2.04 -10.53
C ILE A 38 20.14 -0.96 -9.44
N ILE A 39 20.16 -1.37 -8.16
CA ILE A 39 19.97 -0.47 -7.01
C ILE A 39 21.25 -0.48 -6.17
N THR A 40 22.00 0.61 -6.27
CA THR A 40 23.27 0.79 -5.54
C THR A 40 23.09 1.32 -4.11
N ASP A 41 21.95 1.93 -3.79
CA ASP A 41 21.60 2.39 -2.44
C ASP A 41 20.14 2.04 -2.10
N ILE A 42 19.97 1.22 -1.06
CA ILE A 42 18.66 0.77 -0.58
C ILE A 42 17.96 1.84 0.28
N GLY A 43 18.68 2.84 0.79
CA GLY A 43 18.14 3.90 1.65
C GLY A 43 16.95 4.62 1.01
N PRO A 44 17.10 5.23 -0.18
CA PRO A 44 16.00 5.89 -0.88
C PRO A 44 14.81 4.96 -1.18
N VAL A 45 15.07 3.71 -1.56
CA VAL A 45 14.03 2.70 -1.82
C VAL A 45 13.23 2.40 -0.55
N SER A 46 13.90 2.28 0.59
CA SER A 46 13.24 2.05 1.87
C SER A 46 12.28 3.18 2.26
N ILE A 47 12.65 4.44 1.96
CA ILE A 47 11.80 5.61 2.21
C ILE A 47 10.56 5.58 1.29
N LEU A 48 10.74 5.26 0.01
CA LEU A 48 9.63 5.15 -0.94
C LEU A 48 8.64 4.06 -0.52
N LEU A 49 9.16 2.89 -0.12
CA LEU A 49 8.33 1.79 0.38
C LEU A 49 7.59 2.16 1.67
N GLU A 50 8.26 2.81 2.62
CA GLU A 50 7.65 3.24 3.88
C GLU A 50 6.50 4.25 3.63
N TYR A 51 6.73 5.21 2.73
CA TYR A 51 5.72 6.20 2.34
C TYR A 51 4.51 5.52 1.67
N GLN A 52 4.77 4.71 0.64
CA GLN A 52 3.74 4.07 -0.16
C GLN A 52 2.90 3.10 0.67
N LEU A 53 3.53 2.22 1.45
CA LEU A 53 2.81 1.25 2.26
C LEU A 53 2.02 1.91 3.39
N SER A 54 2.55 2.97 3.99
CA SER A 54 1.81 3.73 5.01
C SER A 54 0.55 4.39 4.43
N ALA A 55 0.63 4.96 3.22
CA ALA A 55 -0.51 5.53 2.53
C ALA A 55 -1.57 4.46 2.21
N VAL A 56 -1.16 3.32 1.62
CA VAL A 56 -2.07 2.23 1.28
C VAL A 56 -2.78 1.67 2.51
N MET A 57 -2.04 1.40 3.59
CA MET A 57 -2.64 0.88 4.82
C MET A 57 -3.63 1.87 5.44
N GLY A 58 -3.33 3.16 5.40
CA GLY A 58 -4.25 4.20 5.87
C GLY A 58 -5.55 4.26 5.04
N VAL A 59 -5.46 4.11 3.72
CA VAL A 59 -6.64 4.07 2.84
C VAL A 59 -7.48 2.82 3.10
N ILE A 60 -6.86 1.66 3.32
CA ILE A 60 -7.56 0.42 3.65
C ILE A 60 -8.29 0.54 5.00
N ASP A 61 -7.62 1.04 6.04
CA ASP A 61 -8.24 1.27 7.36
C ASP A 61 -9.42 2.26 7.26
N PHE A 62 -9.26 3.35 6.50
CA PHE A 62 -10.36 4.28 6.21
C PHE A 62 -11.56 3.60 5.53
N TRP A 63 -11.30 2.76 4.51
CA TRP A 63 -12.34 2.06 3.79
C TRP A 63 -13.14 1.11 4.70
N TYR A 64 -12.47 0.33 5.55
CA TYR A 64 -13.14 -0.54 6.52
C TYR A 64 -13.98 0.26 7.53
N ARG A 65 -13.50 1.43 7.98
CA ARG A 65 -14.24 2.27 8.95
C ARG A 65 -15.43 3.01 8.35
N SER A 66 -15.42 3.31 7.05
CA SER A 66 -16.48 4.09 6.38
C SER A 66 -17.72 3.27 6.00
N GLY A 67 -17.84 2.02 6.47
CA GLY A 67 -19.00 1.17 6.21
C GLY A 67 -19.11 0.67 4.76
N THR A 68 -17.99 0.67 4.04
CA THR A 68 -17.82 0.04 2.71
C THR A 68 -18.87 0.42 1.65
N HIS A 69 -19.13 1.73 1.49
CA HIS A 69 -19.97 2.24 0.39
C HIS A 69 -19.30 2.07 -0.98
N ILE A 70 -17.97 1.90 -0.98
CA ILE A 70 -17.13 1.63 -2.15
C ILE A 70 -16.85 0.12 -2.17
N SER A 71 -16.93 -0.51 -3.34
CA SER A 71 -16.64 -1.95 -3.47
C SER A 71 -15.14 -2.24 -3.27
N GLN A 72 -14.79 -3.49 -2.97
CA GLN A 72 -13.38 -3.88 -2.86
C GLN A 72 -12.60 -3.65 -4.17
N GLU A 73 -13.22 -3.98 -5.30
CA GLU A 73 -12.63 -3.81 -6.64
C GLU A 73 -12.34 -2.34 -6.92
N GLU A 74 -13.34 -1.48 -6.72
CA GLU A 74 -13.19 -0.03 -6.89
C GLU A 74 -12.17 0.58 -5.91
N MET A 75 -12.09 0.08 -4.68
CA MET A 75 -11.06 0.53 -3.73
C MET A 75 -9.66 0.13 -4.18
N LEU A 76 -9.48 -1.09 -4.71
CA LEU A 76 -8.19 -1.54 -5.25
C LEU A 76 -7.78 -0.72 -6.48
N GLU A 77 -8.71 -0.41 -7.37
CA GLU A 77 -8.47 0.47 -8.52
C GLU A 77 -8.05 1.88 -8.07
N ASN A 78 -8.76 2.45 -7.10
CA ASN A 78 -8.41 3.76 -6.54
C ASN A 78 -7.01 3.78 -5.92
N ILE A 79 -6.66 2.75 -5.15
CA ILE A 79 -5.31 2.60 -4.57
C ILE A 79 -4.26 2.51 -5.69
N TYR A 80 -4.50 1.69 -6.72
CA TYR A 80 -3.59 1.54 -7.86
C TYR A 80 -3.37 2.86 -8.62
N GLU A 81 -4.44 3.58 -8.93
CA GLU A 81 -4.37 4.86 -9.65
C GLU A 81 -3.59 5.91 -8.86
N ILE A 82 -3.87 6.04 -7.55
CA ILE A 82 -3.14 6.97 -6.67
C ILE A 82 -1.66 6.60 -6.59
N SER A 83 -1.35 5.31 -6.46
CA SER A 83 0.02 4.81 -6.35
C SER A 83 0.82 5.01 -7.65
N SER A 84 0.16 4.93 -8.80
CA SER A 84 0.80 5.02 -10.11
C SER A 84 0.97 6.46 -10.59
N ARG A 85 0.02 7.35 -10.25
CA ARG A 85 -0.05 8.71 -10.81
C ARG A 85 0.20 9.81 -9.78
N GLY A 86 0.20 9.46 -8.49
CA GLY A 86 0.33 10.38 -7.37
C GLY A 86 -0.98 11.10 -7.03
N VAL A 87 -1.13 11.43 -5.75
CA VAL A 87 -2.34 12.04 -5.17
C VAL A 87 -2.75 13.34 -5.89
N LEU A 88 -1.79 14.21 -6.23
CA LEU A 88 -2.09 15.50 -6.86
C LEU A 88 -2.70 15.34 -8.26
N THR A 89 -2.25 14.35 -9.02
CA THR A 89 -2.82 14.03 -10.33
C THR A 89 -4.25 13.55 -10.17
N SER A 90 -4.50 12.65 -9.22
CA SER A 90 -5.84 12.14 -8.92
C SER A 90 -6.80 13.25 -8.47
N LEU A 91 -6.34 14.17 -7.60
CA LEU A 91 -7.14 15.32 -7.14
C LEU A 91 -7.51 16.26 -8.30
N LYS A 92 -6.55 16.57 -9.18
CA LYS A 92 -6.80 17.39 -10.37
C LYS A 92 -7.88 16.79 -11.27
N ASP A 93 -7.84 15.47 -11.48
CA ASP A 93 -8.83 14.76 -12.31
C ASP A 93 -10.22 14.72 -11.66
N GLN A 94 -10.31 14.70 -10.33
CA GLN A 94 -11.57 14.78 -9.60
C GLN A 94 -12.18 16.18 -9.68
N LEU A 95 -11.38 17.24 -9.51
CA LEU A 95 -11.86 18.62 -9.64
C LEU A 95 -12.43 18.88 -11.04
N ARG A 96 -11.71 18.47 -12.09
CA ARG A 96 -12.17 18.61 -13.49
C ARG A 96 -13.48 17.90 -13.79
N ARG A 97 -13.77 16.77 -13.12
CA ARG A 97 -15.01 16.01 -13.31
C ARG A 97 -16.23 16.66 -12.63
N ASN A 98 -16.02 17.46 -11.59
CA ASN A 98 -17.09 18.14 -10.85
C ASN A 98 -17.37 19.56 -11.37
N ASP A 99 -16.52 20.09 -12.26
CA ASP A 99 -16.71 21.38 -12.95
C ASP A 99 -17.48 21.25 -14.28
N LEU A 100 -18.02 20.07 -14.60
CA LEU A 100 -18.89 19.75 -15.74
C LEU A 100 -20.28 19.35 -15.26
#